data_AF-A0A5N7MW63-F1
#
_entry.id   AF-A0A5N7MW63-F1
#
_cell.length_a   1.000
_cell.length_b   1.000
_cell.length_c   1.000
_cell.angle_alpha   90.00
_cell.angle_beta   90.00
_cell.angle_gamma   90.00
#
_symmetry.space_group_name_H-M   'P 1'
#
loop_
_entity.id
_entity.type
_entity.pdbx_description
1 polymer ?
#
loop_
_entity_poly.entity_id
_entity_poly.type
_entity_poly.pdbx_seq_one_letter_code
_entity_poly.pdbx_strand_id
1 'polypeptide(L)'
;ESYSEPGLCATTARRHGISRSQLYEWRRLARAWQLDVASPVDGFVPALLMPEVEAAGSLPNAGRMEVVSANGRRVIVDRDVDVEALLRIMRGLEVLR
;
A
#
# COMPACT_ATOMS: atom_id res chain seq x y z
N GLU A 1 6.80 -5.73 27.24
CA GLU A 1 5.61 -4.93 27.63
C GLU A 1 4.31 -5.74 27.51
N SER A 2 3.76 -6.07 26.34
CA SER A 2 2.49 -6.84 26.26
C SER A 2 2.61 -8.36 26.49
N TYR A 3 3.79 -8.95 26.25
CA TYR A 3 4.07 -10.39 26.43
C TYR A 3 4.62 -10.75 27.81
N SER A 4 4.91 -9.75 28.64
CA SER A 4 5.69 -9.94 29.86
C SER A 4 4.88 -10.62 30.97
N GLU A 5 3.58 -10.35 31.08
CA GLU A 5 2.70 -10.97 32.08
C GLU A 5 1.26 -11.14 31.55
N PRO A 6 0.51 -12.15 32.03
CA PRO A 6 -0.92 -12.28 31.76
C PRO A 6 -1.68 -11.05 32.29
N GLY A 7 -2.35 -10.31 31.40
CA GLY A 7 -3.12 -9.10 31.75
C GLY A 7 -2.52 -7.80 31.20
N LEU A 8 -1.21 -7.77 30.92
CA LEU A 8 -0.56 -6.58 30.35
C LEU A 8 -1.04 -6.27 28.93
N CYS A 9 -1.53 -7.25 28.17
CA CYS A 9 -2.20 -7.01 26.88
C CYS A 9 -3.25 -5.90 26.93
N ALA A 10 -4.16 -5.96 27.90
CA ALA A 10 -5.26 -5.00 27.98
C ALA A 10 -4.77 -3.61 28.40
N THR A 11 -3.73 -3.57 29.23
CA THR A 11 -3.11 -2.32 29.69
C THR A 11 -2.28 -1.68 28.59
N THR A 12 -1.48 -2.46 27.86
CA THR A 12 -0.73 -2.00 26.68
C THR A 12 -1.67 -1.52 25.58
N ALA A 13 -2.75 -2.25 25.28
CA ALA A 13 -3.73 -1.82 24.28
C ALA A 13 -4.32 -0.44 24.62
N ARG A 14 -4.76 -0.25 25.87
CA ARG A 14 -5.29 1.03 26.36
C ARG A 14 -4.25 2.16 26.33
N ARG A 15 -3.02 1.88 26.76
CA ARG A 15 -1.91 2.85 26.73
C ARG A 15 -1.63 3.40 25.33
N HIS A 16 -1.78 2.55 24.31
CA HIS A 16 -1.52 2.92 22.91
C HIS A 16 -2.78 3.24 22.10
N GLY A 17 -3.94 3.35 22.75
CA GLY A 17 -5.20 3.72 22.07
C GLY A 17 -5.70 2.70 21.05
N ILE A 18 -5.25 1.44 21.12
CA ILE A 18 -5.69 0.36 20.23
C ILE A 18 -6.65 -0.60 20.94
N SER A 19 -7.49 -1.29 20.18
CA SER A 19 -8.40 -2.27 20.75
C SER A 19 -7.66 -3.53 21.24
N ARG A 20 -8.27 -4.24 22.20
CA ARG A 20 -7.72 -5.53 22.68
C ARG A 20 -7.66 -6.57 21.56
N SER A 21 -8.71 -6.65 20.73
CA SER A 21 -8.80 -7.57 19.60
C SER A 21 -7.69 -7.32 18.57
N GLN A 22 -7.42 -6.05 18.25
CA GLN A 22 -6.34 -5.67 17.35
C GLN A 22 -4.96 -6.10 17.88
N LEU A 23 -4.70 -5.88 19.17
CA LEU A 23 -3.45 -6.35 19.77
C LEU A 23 -3.35 -7.88 19.80
N TYR A 24 -4.46 -8.60 20.03
CA TYR A 24 -4.45 -10.07 19.95
C TYR A 24 -4.18 -10.57 18.54
N GLU A 25 -4.78 -9.93 17.53
CA GLU A 25 -4.60 -10.29 16.13
C GLU A 25 -3.16 -10.06 15.67
N TRP A 26 -2.57 -8.92 16.01
CA TRP A 26 -1.15 -8.66 15.74
C TRP A 26 -0.23 -9.67 16.43
N ARG A 27 -0.52 -10.06 17.68
CA ARG A 27 0.25 -11.12 18.37
C ARG A 27 0.14 -12.47 17.67
N ARG A 28 -1.05 -12.81 17.16
CA ARG A 28 -1.29 -14.05 16.41
C ARG A 28 -0.49 -14.05 15.10
N LEU A 29 -0.59 -12.98 14.33
CA LEU A 29 0.13 -12.80 13.07
C LEU A 29 1.65 -12.77 13.27
N ALA A 30 2.15 -12.11 14.33
CA ALA A 30 3.57 -12.04 14.64
C ALA A 30 4.17 -13.42 14.90
N ARG A 31 3.47 -14.26 15.67
CA ARG A 31 3.89 -15.65 15.94
C ARG A 31 3.85 -16.52 14.70
N ALA A 32 2.94 -16.23 13.78
CA ALA A 32 2.82 -16.94 12.51
C ALA A 32 3.80 -16.42 11.45
N TRP A 33 4.67 -15.45 11.77
CA TRP A 33 5.52 -14.74 10.79
C TRP A 33 4.71 -14.14 9.62
N GLN A 34 3.44 -13.82 9.87
CA GLN A 34 2.48 -13.29 8.90
C GLN A 34 2.28 -11.78 9.04
N LEU A 35 3.15 -11.09 9.78
CA LEU A 35 3.24 -9.63 9.77
C LEU A 35 4.06 -9.12 8.57
N ASP A 36 3.98 -9.83 7.45
CA ASP A 36 4.68 -9.44 6.23
C ASP A 36 3.93 -8.27 5.58
N VAL A 37 4.42 -7.06 5.83
CA VAL A 37 3.94 -5.82 5.21
C VAL A 37 4.65 -5.69 3.86
N ALA A 38 4.26 -6.50 2.89
CA ALA A 38 4.42 -6.30 1.44
C ALA A 38 5.77 -5.74 0.91
N SER A 39 6.89 -5.90 1.62
CA SER A 39 8.17 -5.35 1.19
C SER A 39 9.34 -6.11 1.83
N PRO A 40 10.24 -6.72 1.02
CA PRO A 40 11.40 -7.45 1.50
C PRO A 40 12.53 -6.48 1.87
N VAL A 41 12.25 -5.57 2.80
CA VAL A 41 13.24 -4.65 3.35
C VAL A 41 13.67 -5.16 4.70
N ASP A 42 14.85 -5.78 4.75
CA ASP A 42 15.56 -6.04 6.00
C ASP A 42 15.90 -4.68 6.66
N GLY A 43 15.04 -4.22 7.57
CA GLY A 43 15.28 -3.03 8.38
C GLY A 43 14.09 -2.12 8.62
N PHE A 44 14.30 -1.09 9.44
CA PHE A 44 13.34 -0.01 9.63
C PHE A 44 13.35 0.91 8.42
N VAL A 45 12.23 1.03 7.71
CA VAL A 45 12.06 2.03 6.64
C VAL A 45 11.37 3.27 7.23
N PRO A 46 11.85 4.49 6.94
CA PRO A 46 11.18 5.72 7.37
C PRO A 46 9.74 5.76 6.87
N ALA A 47 8.79 5.90 7.80
CA ALA A 47 7.40 6.17 7.45
C ALA A 47 7.29 7.63 6.99
N LEU A 48 7.15 7.84 5.69
CA LEU A 48 6.84 9.16 5.15
C LEU A 48 5.36 9.44 5.42
N LEU A 49 5.08 10.32 6.38
CA LEU A 49 3.75 10.87 6.63
C LEU A 49 3.36 11.74 5.43
N MET A 50 2.74 11.13 4.43
CA MET A 50 2.04 11.88 3.41
C MET A 50 0.83 12.53 4.10
N PRO A 51 0.59 13.84 3.93
CA PRO A 51 -0.66 14.42 4.38
C PRO A 51 -1.79 13.56 3.83
N GLU A 52 -2.75 13.21 4.69
CA GLU A 52 -3.96 12.53 4.29
C GLU A 52 -4.61 13.45 3.25
N VAL A 53 -4.42 13.12 1.97
CA VAL A 53 -5.25 13.67 0.93
C VAL A 53 -6.61 13.15 1.34
N GLU A 54 -7.44 14.03 1.92
CA GLU A 54 -8.87 13.79 2.07
C GLU A 54 -9.25 13.03 0.82
N ALA A 55 -9.74 11.81 0.97
CA ALA A 55 -10.21 11.04 -0.17
C ALA A 55 -11.31 11.92 -0.78
N ALA A 56 -10.91 12.77 -1.73
CA ALA A 56 -11.74 13.72 -2.41
C ALA A 56 -12.76 12.84 -3.09
N GLY A 57 -13.93 12.79 -2.45
CA GLY A 57 -14.73 11.58 -2.41
C GLY A 57 -14.88 11.03 -3.80
N SER A 58 -14.32 9.85 -4.05
CA SER A 58 -14.49 9.05 -5.27
C SER A 58 -15.10 9.87 -6.42
N LEU A 59 -14.38 10.89 -6.92
CA LEU A 59 -14.68 11.36 -8.26
C LEU A 59 -14.49 10.09 -9.08
N PRO A 60 -15.51 9.66 -9.82
CA PRO A 60 -15.45 8.34 -10.42
C PRO A 60 -14.20 8.37 -11.30
N ASN A 61 -13.22 7.53 -11.00
CA ASN A 61 -12.18 7.11 -11.92
C ASN A 61 -12.78 6.43 -13.19
N ALA A 62 -14.10 6.59 -13.43
CA ALA A 62 -14.81 6.24 -14.64
C ALA A 62 -14.23 7.06 -15.79
N GLY A 63 -13.14 6.58 -16.37
CA GLY A 63 -12.49 7.19 -17.53
C GLY A 63 -11.00 6.96 -17.57
N ARG A 64 -10.37 6.75 -16.41
CA ARG A 64 -8.92 6.55 -16.37
C ARG A 64 -8.58 5.08 -16.61
N MET A 65 -7.80 4.82 -17.65
CA MET A 65 -7.32 3.50 -18.03
C MET A 65 -5.85 3.36 -17.69
N GLU A 66 -5.48 2.18 -17.20
CA GLU A 66 -4.09 1.81 -16.98
C GLU A 66 -3.63 0.83 -18.06
N VAL A 67 -2.51 1.15 -18.70
CA VAL A 67 -1.90 0.33 -19.76
C VAL A 67 -0.54 -0.12 -19.27
N VAL A 68 -0.31 -1.43 -19.29
CA VAL A 68 0.95 -2.04 -18.86
C VAL A 68 1.71 -2.53 -20.10
N SER A 69 2.96 -2.10 -20.24
CA SER A 69 3.86 -2.55 -21.30
C SER A 69 4.47 -3.92 -20.96
N ALA A 70 4.97 -4.63 -21.97
CA ALA A 70 5.66 -5.92 -21.81
C ALA A 70 6.89 -5.85 -20.88
N ASN A 71 7.51 -4.68 -20.72
CA ASN A 71 8.63 -4.47 -19.79
C ASN A 71 8.19 -4.07 -18.37
N GLY A 72 6.89 -4.16 -18.05
CA GLY A 72 6.35 -3.88 -16.72
C GLY A 72 6.14 -2.40 -16.42
N ARG A 73 6.41 -1.49 -17.38
CA ARG A 73 6.13 -0.05 -17.21
C ARG A 73 4.63 0.22 -17.33
N ARG A 74 4.13 1.13 -16.51
CA ARG A 74 2.70 1.46 -16.40
C ARG A 74 2.46 2.87 -16.91
N VAL A 75 1.46 3.03 -17.77
CA VAL A 75 1.00 4.32 -18.31
C VAL A 75 -0.46 4.52 -17.92
N ILE A 76 -0.76 5.67 -17.33
CA ILE A 76 -2.10 6.03 -16.88
C ILE A 76 -2.64 7.09 -17.84
N VAL A 77 -3.79 6.82 -18.45
CA VAL A 77 -4.41 7.68 -19.47
C VAL A 77 -5.88 7.95 -19.16
N ASP A 78 -6.41 9.07 -19.63
CA ASP A 78 -7.85 9.35 -19.58
C ASP A 78 -8.61 8.71 -20.76
N ARG A 79 -9.94 8.79 -20.77
CA ARG A 79 -10.80 8.22 -21.82
C ARG A 79 -10.62 8.88 -23.17
N ASP A 80 -10.27 10.17 -23.17
CA ASP A 80 -10.13 10.99 -24.36
C ASP A 80 -8.69 10.98 -24.89
N VAL A 81 -7.90 9.96 -24.53
CA VAL A 81 -6.52 9.80 -25.00
C VAL A 81 -6.48 9.56 -26.51
N ASP A 82 -5.58 10.27 -27.19
CA ASP A 82 -5.24 9.98 -28.57
C ASP A 82 -4.54 8.61 -28.65
N VAL A 83 -5.18 7.68 -29.37
CA VAL A 83 -4.71 6.29 -29.51
C VAL A 83 -3.36 6.22 -30.23
N GLU A 84 -3.11 7.07 -31.22
CA GLU A 84 -1.84 7.08 -31.94
C GLU A 84 -0.70 7.61 -31.05
N ALA A 85 -0.97 8.66 -30.27
CA ALA A 85 -0.03 9.18 -29.29
C ALA A 85 0.31 8.10 -28.24
N LEU A 86 -0.70 7.39 -27.72
CA LEU A 86 -0.50 6.30 -26.76
C LEU A 86 0.36 5.18 -27.35
N LEU A 87 0.10 4.74 -28.59
CA LEU A 87 0.92 3.72 -29.25
C LEU A 87 2.36 4.17 -29.52
N ARG A 88 2.58 5.46 -29.81
CA ARG A 88 3.93 6.02 -29.97
C ARG A 88 4.68 6.01 -28.64
N ILE A 89 4.02 6.37 -27.54
CA ILE A 89 4.60 6.32 -26.19
C ILE A 89 4.92 4.89 -25.79
N MET A 90 3.98 3.96 -25.97
CA MET A 90 4.17 2.55 -25.60
C MET A 90 5.36 1.92 -26.32
N ARG A 91 5.50 2.16 -27.63
CA ARG A 91 6.67 1.72 -28.40
C ARG A 91 7.98 2.32 -27.88
N GLY A 92 8.00 3.61 -27.57
CA GLY A 92 9.18 4.26 -27.00
C GLY A 92 9.56 3.69 -25.62
N LEU A 93 8.56 3.41 -24.79
CA LEU A 93 8.77 2.83 -23.46
C LEU A 93 9.31 1.41 -23.51
N GLU A 94 8.94 0.61 -24.51
CA GLU A 94 9.41 -0.76 -24.73
C GLU A 94 10.88 -0.84 -25.17
N VAL A 95 11.36 0.16 -25.90
CA VAL A 95 12.74 0.20 -26.42
C VAL A 95 13.75 0.62 -25.34
N LEU A 96 13.28 1.33 -24.31
CA LEU A 96 14.09 1.71 -23.16
C LEU A 96 14.27 0.47 -22.25
N ARG A 97 15.43 -0.18 -22.39
CA ARG A 97 15.85 -1.34 -21.61
C ARG A 97 16.56 -0.94 -20.32
#